data_AF-A0A1W2CAP9-F1
#
_entry.id   AF-A0A1W2CAP9-F1
#
_cell.length_a   1.000
_cell.length_b   1.000
_cell.length_c   1.000
_cell.angle_alpha   90.00
_cell.angle_beta   90.00
_cell.angle_gamma   90.00
#
_symmetry.space_group_name_H-M   'P 1'
#
loop_
_entity.id
_entity.type
_entity.pdbx_description
1 polymer ?
#
loop_
_entity_poly.entity_id
_entity_poly.type
_entity_poly.pdbx_seq_one_letter_code
_entity_poly.pdbx_strand_id
1 'polypeptide(L)' 'MKTSGALIDPPTPFDSVEAWERFIEDIRGLADSSPEAREELNRARDMVEALRAEEPGQLNFHI' A
#
# COMPACT_ATOMS: atom_id res chain seq x y z
N MET A 1 6.97 -25.74 -4.71
CA MET A 1 6.11 -24.54 -4.80
C MET A 1 7.00 -23.33 -4.54
N LYS A 2 6.96 -22.33 -5.43
CA LYS A 2 7.85 -21.16 -5.37
C LYS A 2 7.44 -20.27 -4.20
N THR A 3 8.23 -20.22 -3.13
CA THR A 3 8.26 -19.10 -2.18
C THR A 3 9.08 -17.99 -2.82
N SER A 4 8.46 -17.25 -3.75
CA SER A 4 9.12 -16.16 -4.46
C SER A 4 9.16 -14.91 -3.58
N GLY A 5 10.24 -14.74 -2.83
CA GLY A 5 10.99 -13.47 -2.78
C GLY A 5 10.42 -12.23 -2.07
N ALA A 6 9.21 -12.22 -1.54
CA ALA A 6 8.76 -11.17 -0.63
C ALA A 6 8.49 -11.79 0.75
N LEU A 7 9.26 -11.41 1.76
CA LEU A 7 9.03 -11.81 3.16
C LEU A 7 7.72 -11.22 3.73
N ILE A 8 7.08 -10.33 2.98
CA ILE A 8 5.91 -9.55 3.36
C ILE A 8 4.90 -9.71 2.22
N ASP A 9 3.79 -10.36 2.51
CA ASP A 9 2.68 -10.47 1.57
C ASP A 9 1.95 -9.10 1.49
N PRO A 10 1.56 -8.64 0.28
CA PRO A 10 0.78 -7.43 0.15
C PRO A 10 -0.61 -7.61 0.76
N PRO A 11 -1.20 -6.54 1.34
CA PRO A 11 -2.60 -6.53 1.74
C PRO A 11 -3.52 -6.75 0.54
N THR A 12 -4.76 -7.12 0.82
CA THR A 12 -5.81 -7.20 -0.19
C THR A 12 -6.50 -5.84 -0.38
N PRO A 13 -7.16 -5.60 -1.51
CA PRO A 13 -7.91 -4.35 -1.73
C PRO A 13 -9.06 -4.11 -0.74
N PHE A 14 -9.47 -5.12 0.02
CA PHE A 14 -10.52 -5.03 1.03
C PHE A 14 -9.97 -4.74 2.44
N ASP A 15 -8.65 -4.76 2.61
CA ASP A 15 -7.99 -4.40 3.85
C ASP A 15 -7.99 -2.88 4.07
N SER A 16 -7.76 -2.45 5.31
CA SER A 16 -7.79 -1.04 5.69
C SER A 16 -6.62 -0.25 5.09
N VAL A 17 -6.81 1.07 4.96
CA VAL A 17 -5.73 2.00 4.59
C VAL A 17 -4.51 1.84 5.51
N GLU A 18 -4.72 1.63 6.82
CA GLU A 18 -3.63 1.42 7.78
C GLU A 18 -2.80 0.16 7.46
N ALA A 19 -3.43 -0.91 6.97
CA ALA A 19 -2.73 -2.12 6.56
C ALA A 19 -1.83 -1.86 5.33
N TRP A 20 -2.34 -1.12 4.35
CA TRP A 20 -1.58 -0.68 3.19
C TRP A 20 -0.43 0.28 3.56
N GLU A 21 -0.64 1.18 4.50
CA GLU A 21 0.42 2.09 4.99
C GLU A 21 1.53 1.33 5.73
N ARG A 22 1.18 0.35 6.57
CA ARG A 22 2.17 -0.53 7.20
C ARG A 22 2.97 -1.30 6.17
N PHE A 23 2.29 -1.86 5.18
CA PHE A 23 2.95 -2.60 4.09
C PHE A 23 3.96 -1.71 3.35
N ILE A 24 3.59 -0.47 3.00
CA ILE A 24 4.50 0.53 2.40
C ILE A 24 5.74 0.74 3.27
N GLU A 25 5.57 0.92 4.58
CA GLU A 25 6.68 1.13 5.52
C GLU A 25 7.61 -0.08 5.60
N ASP A 26 7.06 -1.30 5.51
CA ASP A 26 7.83 -2.53 5.57
C ASP A 26 8.63 -2.78 4.29
N ILE A 27 8.08 -2.44 3.11
CA ILE A 27 8.75 -2.67 1.82
C ILE A 27 9.59 -1.50 1.32
N ARG A 28 9.46 -0.28 1.88
CA ARG A 28 10.23 0.90 1.43
C ARG A 28 11.75 0.67 1.48
N GLY A 29 12.23 -0.09 2.46
CA GLY A 29 13.66 -0.40 2.61
C GLY A 29 14.18 -1.38 1.54
N LEU A 30 13.28 -2.16 0.93
CA LEU A 30 13.60 -3.11 -0.13
C LEU A 30 13.55 -2.45 -1.52
N ALA A 31 12.76 -1.38 -1.68
CA ALA A 31 12.57 -0.69 -2.96
C ALA A 31 13.85 -0.09 -3.56
N ASP A 32 14.86 0.23 -2.74
CA ASP A 32 16.15 0.73 -3.21
C ASP A 32 17.03 -0.39 -3.80
N SER A 33 16.81 -1.64 -3.38
CA SER A 33 17.64 -2.79 -3.76
C SER A 33 16.96 -3.76 -4.73
N SER A 34 15.64 -3.64 -4.92
CA SER A 34 14.85 -4.49 -5.84
C SER A 34 13.88 -3.63 -6.67
N PRO A 35 14.02 -3.64 -8.01
CA PRO A 35 13.05 -3.03 -8.91
C PRO A 35 11.63 -3.55 -8.70
N GLU A 36 11.48 -4.85 -8.42
CA GLU A 36 10.19 -5.49 -8.14
C GLU A 36 9.55 -4.93 -6.87
N ALA A 37 10.33 -4.76 -5.78
CA ALA A 37 9.85 -4.12 -4.56
C ALA A 37 9.48 -2.65 -4.80
N ARG A 38 10.17 -1.96 -5.72
CA ARG A 38 9.83 -0.58 -6.10
C ARG A 38 8.51 -0.50 -6.87
N GLU A 39 8.24 -1.45 -7.77
CA GLU A 39 6.93 -1.55 -8.43
C GLU A 39 5.82 -1.82 -7.43
N GLU A 40 6.05 -2.72 -6.47
CA GLU A 40 5.09 -3.02 -5.41
C GLU A 40 4.83 -1.82 -4.50
N LEU A 41 5.87 -1.05 -4.16
CA LEU A 41 5.76 0.18 -3.39
C LEU A 41 4.88 1.22 -4.10
N ASN A 42 5.04 1.36 -5.41
CA ASN A 42 4.22 2.27 -6.21
C ASN A 42 2.76 1.80 -6.25
N ARG A 43 2.50 0.51 -6.48
CA ARG A 43 1.14 -0.07 -6.44
C ARG A 43 0.47 0.15 -5.09
N ALA A 44 1.20 -0.05 -4.00
CA ALA A 44 0.67 0.14 -2.65
C ALA A 44 0.30 1.61 -2.39
N ARG A 45 1.10 2.57 -2.89
CA ARG A 45 0.77 4.01 -2.81
C ARG A 45 -0.49 4.35 -3.59
N ASP A 46 -0.61 3.86 -4.82
CA ASP A 46 -1.80 4.07 -5.64
C ASP A 46 -3.05 3.50 -4.95
N MET A 47 -2.92 2.36 -4.27
CA MET A 47 -4.03 1.78 -3.49
C MET A 47 -4.41 2.61 -2.27
N VAL A 48 -3.44 3.15 -1.52
CA VAL A 48 -3.73 4.07 -0.41
C VAL A 48 -4.47 5.30 -0.90
N GLU A 49 -4.04 5.89 -2.03
CA GLU A 49 -4.72 7.04 -2.63
C GLU A 49 -6.16 6.69 -3.06
N ALA A 50 -6.35 5.54 -3.72
CA ALA A 50 -7.67 5.08 -4.13
C ALA A 50 -8.61 4.85 -2.93
N LEU A 51 -8.16 4.12 -1.91
CA LEU A 51 -8.95 3.85 -0.70
C LEU A 51 -9.29 5.14 0.06
N ARG A 52 -8.35 6.10 0.13
CA ARG A 52 -8.61 7.42 0.73
C ARG A 52 -9.57 8.27 -0.08
N ALA A 53 -9.59 8.15 -1.41
CA ALA A 53 -10.53 8.83 -2.28
C ALA A 53 -11.94 8.20 -2.19
N GLU A 54 -12.03 6.90 -1.94
CA GLU A 54 -13.29 6.18 -1.75
C GLU A 54 -13.92 6.39 -0.36
N GLU A 55 -13.15 6.86 0.64
CA GLU A 55 -13.67 7.33 1.93
C GLU A 55 -14.31 8.74 1.77
N PRO A 56 -15.64 8.90 1.65
CA PRO A 56 -16.27 10.20 1.37
C PRO A 56 -16.35 11.11 2.61
N GLY A 57 -15.46 10.94 3.59
CA GLY A 57 -15.71 11.27 4.99
C GLY A 57 -15.03 12.50 5.57
N GLN A 58 -14.25 13.28 4.81
CA GLN A 58 -13.68 14.55 5.30
C GLN A 58 -13.86 15.73 4.32
N LEU A 59 -14.91 15.70 3.49
CA LEU A 59 -15.46 16.95 2.97
C LEU A 59 -16.22 17.63 4.10
N ASN A 60 -15.46 18.45 4.82
CA ASN A 60 -15.85 19.40 5.84
C ASN A 60 -17.17 20.10 5.47
N PHE A 61 -18.31 19.65 6.02
CA PHE A 61 -19.50 20.49 6.13
C PHE A 61 -19.32 21.43 7.34
N HIS A 62 -18.45 22.41 7.16
CA HIS A 62 -18.60 23.75 7.75
C HIS A 62 -18.70 24.63 6.49
N ILE A 63 -19.86 25.18 6.13
CA ILE A 63 -20.63 26.24 6.79
C ILE A 63 -22.06 26.19 6.24
#